data_AF-A0AAW2IJ91-F1
#
_entry.id   AF-A0AAW2IJ91-F1
#
_cell.length_a   1.000
_cell.length_b   1.000
_cell.length_c   1.000
_cell.angle_alpha   90.00
_cell.angle_beta   90.00
_cell.angle_gamma   90.00
#
_symmetry.space_group_name_H-M   'P 1'
#
loop_
_entity.id
_entity.type
_entity.pdbx_description
1 polymer ?
#
loop_
_entity_poly.entity_id
_entity_poly.type
_entity_poly.pdbx_seq_one_letter_code
_entity_poly.pdbx_strand_id
1 'polypeptide(L)' 'MANELPVNCRTPAIAEYGGTTNLQEHLSYFENAALLHQYTDGIKCQVFVTTFTRAAQ' A
#
# COMPACT_ATOMS: atom_id res chain seq x y z
N MET A 1 10.77 15.36 2.35
CA MET A 1 10.04 14.09 2.13
C MET A 1 9.49 13.65 3.47
N ALA A 2 8.25 13.17 3.56
CA ALA A 2 7.68 12.73 4.83
C ALA A 2 8.29 11.38 5.24
N ASN A 3 8.73 11.28 6.50
CA ASN A 3 9.42 10.10 7.04
C ASN A 3 8.57 9.31 8.04
N GLU A 4 7.30 9.70 8.19
CA GLU A 4 6.38 9.14 9.17
C GLU A 4 5.03 8.94 8.50
N LEU A 5 4.42 7.76 8.73
CA LEU A 5 3.06 7.50 8.27
C LEU A 5 2.10 8.35 9.10
N PRO A 6 1.20 9.14 8.49
CA PRO A 6 0.15 9.80 9.24
C PRO A 6 -0.62 8.76 10.06
N VAL A 7 -0.86 9.03 11.35
CA VAL A 7 -1.63 8.14 12.26
C VAL A 7 -3.00 7.73 11.69
N ASN A 8 -3.54 8.51 10.76
CA ASN A 8 -4.81 8.27 10.06
C ASN A 8 -4.62 7.92 8.58
N CYS A 9 -3.47 7.38 8.18
CA CYS A 9 -3.26 6.84 6.85
C CYS A 9 -4.06 5.54 6.69
N ARG A 10 -5.39 5.64 6.72
CA ARG A 10 -6.25 4.68 6.02
C ARG A 10 -5.93 4.89 4.56
N THR A 11 -5.35 3.91 3.89
CA THR A 11 -5.23 3.89 2.43
C THR A 11 -6.64 3.80 1.86
N PRO A 12 -7.31 4.92 1.51
CA PRO A 12 -8.74 4.87 1.18
C PRO A 12 -8.95 4.38 -0.26
N ALA A 13 -7.86 4.18 -1.01
CA ALA A 13 -7.88 3.99 -2.46
C ALA A 13 -7.08 2.77 -2.93
N ILE A 14 -6.38 2.05 -2.04
CA ILE A 14 -5.67 0.82 -2.41
C ILE A 14 -6.50 -0.35 -1.92
N ALA A 15 -6.95 -1.18 -2.85
CA ALA A 15 -7.71 -2.38 -2.53
C ALA A 15 -6.89 -3.32 -1.64
N GLU A 16 -7.56 -4.02 -0.73
CA GLU A 16 -6.91 -5.05 0.08
C GLU A 16 -6.51 -6.25 -0.79
N TYR A 17 -5.33 -6.79 -0.53
CA TYR A 17 -4.83 -8.01 -1.14
C TYR A 17 -5.28 -9.23 -0.32
N GLY A 18 -6.26 -9.94 -0.87
CA GLY A 18 -6.81 -11.17 -0.29
C GLY A 18 -6.01 -12.44 -0.57
N GLY A 19 -4.89 -12.36 -1.31
CA GLY A 19 -4.13 -13.54 -1.76
C GLY A 19 -4.76 -14.29 -2.94
N THR A 20 -5.97 -13.92 -3.36
CA THR A 20 -6.70 -14.54 -4.48
C THR A 20 -6.58 -13.77 -5.78
N THR A 21 -6.24 -12.49 -5.71
CA THR A 21 -5.97 -11.63 -6.87
C THR A 21 -4.53 -11.76 -7.33
N ASN A 22 -4.26 -11.39 -8.57
CA ASN A 22 -2.90 -11.42 -9.12
C ASN A 22 -2.01 -10.42 -8.37
N LEU A 23 -0.92 -10.90 -7.78
CA LEU A 23 0.03 -10.08 -7.03
C LEU A 23 0.66 -8.99 -7.89
N GLN A 24 0.91 -9.26 -9.18
CA GLN A 24 1.55 -8.30 -10.08
C GLN A 24 0.60 -7.15 -10.46
N GLU A 25 -0.70 -7.43 -10.60
CA GLU A 25 -1.71 -6.38 -10.77
C GLU A 25 -1.84 -5.56 -9.50
N HIS A 26 -1.87 -6.21 -8.33
CA HIS A 26 -1.91 -5.52 -7.04
C HIS A 26 -0.71 -4.59 -6.83
N LEU A 27 0.51 -5.06 -7.15
CA LEU A 27 1.71 -4.23 -7.15
C LEU A 27 1.60 -3.06 -8.13
N SER A 28 1.09 -3.30 -9.34
CA SER A 28 0.91 -2.25 -10.34
C SER A 28 -0.08 -1.17 -9.86
N TYR A 29 -1.20 -1.57 -9.24
CA TYR A 29 -2.16 -0.63 -8.63
C TYR A 29 -1.55 0.14 -7.47
N PHE A 30 -0.74 -0.52 -6.64
CA PHE A 30 -0.02 0.11 -5.56
C PHE A 30 0.94 1.17 -6.10
N GLU A 31 1.84 0.84 -7.01
CA GLU A 31 2.82 1.77 -7.56
C GLU A 31 2.19 2.98 -8.27
N ASN A 32 1.05 2.78 -8.95
CA ASN A 32 0.33 3.84 -9.66
C ASN A 32 -0.57 4.71 -8.76
N ALA A 33 -0.70 4.41 -7.47
CA ALA A 33 -1.51 5.22 -6.58
C ALA A 33 -0.84 6.59 -6.37
N ALA A 34 -1.45 7.64 -6.91
CA ALA A 34 -0.92 9.01 -6.88
C ALA A 34 -0.57 9.51 -5.46
N LEU A 35 -1.28 9.00 -4.44
CA LEU A 35 -0.99 9.28 -3.02
C LEU A 35 0.42 8.81 -2.61
N LEU A 36 0.95 7.75 -3.23
CA LEU A 36 2.25 7.18 -2.88
C LEU A 36 3.43 7.93 -3.49
N HIS A 37 3.21 8.78 -4.51
CA HIS A 37 4.26 9.59 -5.12
C HIS A 37 4.88 10.61 -4.16
N GLN A 38 4.16 11.01 -3.11
CA GLN A 38 4.65 11.97 -2.10
C GLN A 38 5.43 11.32 -0.95
N TYR A 39 5.45 9.99 -0.89
CA TYR A 39 6.08 9.23 0.19
C TYR A 39 7.45 8.68 -0.22
N THR A 40 8.34 8.53 0.77
CA THR A 40 9.61 7.82 0.58
C THR A 40 9.36 6.32 0.42
N ASP A 41 10.33 5.60 -0.15
CA ASP A 41 10.19 4.15 -0.34
C ASP A 41 10.02 3.40 0.98
N GLY A 42 10.64 3.87 2.07
CA GLY A 42 10.43 3.30 3.40
C GLY A 42 8.96 3.38 3.85
N ILE A 43 8.30 4.50 3.57
CA ILE A 43 6.88 4.68 3.87
C ILE A 43 6.02 3.85 2.92
N LYS A 44 6.34 3.80 1.62
CA LYS A 44 5.65 2.93 0.66
C LYS A 44 5.70 1.46 1.10
N CYS A 45 6.85 0.96 1.54
CA CYS A 45 6.98 -0.41 2.04
C CYS A 45 6.05 -0.68 3.24
N GLN A 46 5.96 0.26 4.18
CA GLN A 46 5.06 0.12 5.33
C GLN A 46 3.59 0.11 4.89
N VAL A 47 3.17 0.98 3.98
CA VAL A 47 1.81 0.99 3.44
C VAL A 47 1.50 -0.30 2.69
N PHE A 48 2.44 -0.82 1.90
CA PHE A 48 2.26 -2.05 1.14
C PHE A 48 1.90 -3.22 2.06
N VAL A 49 2.60 -3.35 3.19
CA VAL A 49 2.32 -4.38 4.21
C VAL A 49 0.90 -4.25 4.77
N THR A 50 0.37 -3.03 4.91
CA THR A 50 -1.01 -2.82 5.39
C THR A 50 -2.09 -3.20 4.37
N THR A 51 -1.72 -3.40 3.10
CA THR A 51 -2.69 -3.84 2.08
C THR A 51 -2.97 -5.34 2.15
N PHE A 52 -2.15 -6.14 2.83
CA PHE A 52 -2.39 -7.57 2.99
C PHE A 52 -3.50 -7.82 4.01
N THR A 53 -4.52 -8.58 3.61
CA THR A 53 -5.50 -9.10 4.57
C THR A 53 -4.82 -10.07 5.55
N ARG A 54 -5.39 -10.29 6.74
CA ARG A 54 -4.86 -11.29 7.73
C ARG A 54 -4.65 -12.69 7.15
N ALA A 55 -5.33 -13.05 6.06
CA ALA A 55 -5.19 -14.34 5.40
C ALA A 55 -3.98 -14.40 4.44
N ALA A 56 -3.43 -13.23 4.07
CA ALA A 56 -2.30 -13.07 3.16
C ALA A 56 -1.03 -12.57 3.86
N GLN A 57 -1.05 -12.41 5.20
CA GLN A 57 0.10 -12.07 6.05
C GLN A 57 0.86 -13.30 6.54
#